data_AF-A0A2T2U848-F1
#
_entry.id   AF-A0A2T2U848-F1
#
_cell.length_a   1.000
_cell.length_b   1.000
_cell.length_c   1.000
_cell.angle_alpha   90.00
_cell.angle_beta   90.00
_cell.angle_gamma   90.00
#
_symmetry.space_group_name_H-M   'P 1'
#
loop_
_entity.id
_entity.type
_entity.pdbx_description
1 polymer ?
#
loop_
_entity_poly.entity_id
_entity_poly.type
_entity_poly.pdbx_seq_one_letter_code
_entity_poly.pdbx_strand_id
1 'polypeptide(L)' 'MTLAAEQGAILTLVVEGDDEEEAANAITELFEDGFGEEM' A
#
# COMPACT_ATOMS: atom_id res chain seq x y z
N MET A 1 -8.80 -13.03 -6.67
CA MET A 1 -9.97 -12.20 -6.34
C MET A 1 -9.44 -10.88 -5.80
N THR A 2 -10.01 -9.76 -6.23
CA THR A 2 -9.59 -8.43 -5.78
C THR A 2 -10.03 -8.19 -4.34
N LEU A 3 -9.15 -7.57 -3.53
CA LEU A 3 -9.50 -7.10 -2.19
C LEU A 3 -10.56 -6.00 -2.36
N ALA A 4 -11.76 -6.17 -1.78
CA ALA A 4 -12.81 -5.15 -1.78
C ALA A 4 -12.54 -4.10 -0.67
N ALA A 5 -11.36 -3.48 -0.69
CA ALA A 5 -10.98 -2.44 0.25
C ALA A 5 -11.56 -1.10 -0.22
N GLU A 6 -12.67 -0.68 0.39
CA GLU A 6 -13.26 0.64 0.15
C GLU A 6 -12.47 1.76 0.84
N GLN A 7 -12.71 3.01 0.45
CA GLN A 7 -12.09 4.17 1.10
C GLN A 7 -12.40 4.14 2.61
N GLY A 8 -11.36 4.27 3.42
CA GLY A 8 -11.46 4.19 4.88
C GLY A 8 -11.28 2.79 5.46
N ALA A 9 -11.09 1.76 4.64
CA ALA A 9 -10.67 0.44 5.12
C ALA A 9 -9.27 0.49 5.75
N ILE A 10 -9.06 -0.32 6.79
CA ILE A 10 -7.75 -0.54 7.40
C ILE A 10 -7.21 -1.87 6.90
N LEU A 11 -5.99 -1.85 6.36
CA LEU A 11 -5.33 -3.01 5.79
C LEU A 11 -4.07 -3.36 6.59
N THR A 12 -3.70 -4.64 6.58
CA THR A 12 -2.40 -5.11 7.06
C THR A 12 -1.55 -5.47 5.85
N LEU A 13 -0.42 -4.78 5.69
CA LEU A 13 0.56 -5.10 4.67
C LEU A 13 1.49 -6.21 5.19
N VAL A 14 1.66 -7.26 4.40
CA VAL A 14 2.62 -8.34 4.66
C VAL A 14 3.53 -8.42 3.45
N VAL A 15 4.83 -8.34 3.70
CA VAL A 15 5.88 -8.36 2.67
C VAL A 15 6.92 -9.39 3.11
N GLU A 16 7.40 -10.21 2.17
CA GLU A 16 8.41 -11.25 2.43
C GLU A 16 9.36 -11.30 1.23
N GLY A 17 10.65 -11.12 1.45
CA GLY A 17 11.66 -11.13 0.40
C GLY A 17 12.97 -10.45 0.81
N ASP A 18 13.96 -10.53 -0.08
CA ASP A 18 15.27 -9.91 0.16
C ASP A 18 15.22 -8.36 0.17
N ASP A 19 14.14 -7.79 -0.37
CA ASP A 19 13.87 -6.35 -0.51
C ASP A 19 12.65 -5.89 0.33
N GLU A 20 12.29 -6.65 1.37
CA GLU A 20 11.06 -6.43 2.14
C GLU A 20 10.88 -4.99 2.67
N GLU A 21 11.97 -4.35 3.10
CA GLU A 21 11.96 -2.98 3.61
C GLU A 21 11.73 -1.96 2.49
N GLU A 22 12.39 -2.14 1.34
CA GLU A 22 12.22 -1.27 0.18
C GLU A 22 10.79 -1.37 -0.37
N ALA A 23 10.26 -2.59 -0.48
CA ALA A 23 8.91 -2.85 -0.92
C ALA A 23 7.86 -2.28 0.06
N ALA A 24 8.05 -2.44 1.38
CA ALA A 24 7.14 -1.87 2.38
C ALA A 24 7.11 -0.33 2.33
N ASN A 25 8.28 0.30 2.15
CA ASN A 25 8.39 1.76 2.03
C ASN A 25 7.72 2.28 0.76
N ALA A 26 8.00 1.66 -0.40
CA ALA A 26 7.42 2.06 -1.67
C ALA A 26 5.88 1.93 -1.69
N ILE A 27 5.35 0.85 -1.09
CA ILE A 27 3.90 0.69 -0.97
C ILE A 27 3.32 1.76 -0.04
N THR A 28 3.96 2.06 1.08
CA THR A 28 3.48 3.10 2.02
C THR A 28 3.42 4.47 1.35
N GLU A 29 4.47 4.86 0.63
CA GLU A 29 4.55 6.13 -0.11
C GLU A 29 3.43 6.25 -1.15
N LEU A 30 3.11 5.15 -1.86
CA LEU A 30 2.00 5.13 -2.82
C LEU A 30 0.64 5.42 -2.18
N PHE A 31 0.38 4.92 -0.95
CA PHE A 31 -0.85 5.23 -0.22
C PHE A 31 -0.85 6.67 0.30
N GLU A 32 0.29 7.19 0.74
CA GLU A 32 0.42 8.59 1.22
C GLU A 32 0.24 9.60 0.10
N ASP A 33 0.73 9.29 -1.10
CA ASP A 33 0.54 10.09 -2.32
C ASP A 33 -0.87 9.97 -2.90
N GLY A 34 -1.77 9.20 -2.26
CA GLY A 34 -3.14 9.02 -2.73
C GLY A 34 -3.19 8.39 -4.13
N PHE A 35 -2.25 7.49 -4.43
CA PHE A 35 -2.12 6.85 -5.75
C PHE A 35 -1.91 7.82 -6.92
N GLY A 36 -1.39 9.03 -6.66
CA GLY A 36 -1.16 10.07 -7.67
C GLY A 36 -2.44 10.72 -8.19
N GLU A 37 -3.55 10.60 -7.47
CA GLU A 37 -4.80 11.31 -7.74
C GLU A 37 -4.76 12.71 -7.10
N GLU A 38 -5.27 13.74 -7.79
CA GLU A 38 -5.41 15.06 -7.19
C GLU A 38 -6.48 15.01 -6.08
N MET A 39 -6.09 15.31 -4.83
CA MET A 39 -6.95 15.31 -3.63
C MET A 39 -8.00 16.42 -3.62
#